data_AF-A0A2S2NAW9-F1
#
_entry.id   AF-A0A2S2NAW9-F1
#
_cell.length_a   1.000
_cell.length_b   1.000
_cell.length_c   1.000
_cell.angle_alpha   90.00
_cell.angle_beta   90.00
_cell.angle_gamma   90.00
#
_symmetry.space_group_name_H-M   'P 1'
#
loop_
_entity.id
_entity.type
_entity.pdbx_description
1 polymer ?
#
loop_
_entity_poly.entity_id
_entity_poly.type
_entity_poly.pdbx_seq_one_letter_code
_entity_poly.pdbx_strand_id
1 'polypeptide(L)'
;EASILSLNPNLYGSLHNNGHNAISFIHDPDNRFLENYGVMGDSATAMRDPVFYRWHAYIDDIFQEFKATIPSYSTQTLGFENVRVQSIEVSAAGIPRNEFSTFWQQSDVDLSRGLDFLPRGSVFARFTHLQHAPFNYKITVRKFCVFY
;
A
#
# COMPACT_ATOMS: atom_id res chain seq x y z
N GLU A 1 -5.44 14.43 -0.34
CA GLU A 1 -5.70 14.21 1.09
C GLU A 1 -6.89 15.06 1.55
N ALA A 2 -6.89 16.37 1.76
CA ALA A 2 -5.81 17.33 1.98
C ALA A 2 -5.48 17.41 3.48
N SER A 3 -4.22 17.62 3.83
CA SER A 3 -3.81 17.89 5.21
C SER A 3 -3.92 19.38 5.54
N ILE A 4 -3.68 19.72 6.81
CA ILE A 4 -3.60 21.11 7.31
C ILE A 4 -2.50 21.94 6.64
N LEU A 5 -1.59 21.30 5.90
CA LEU A 5 -0.49 21.93 5.18
C LEU A 5 -0.86 22.40 3.77
N SER A 6 -2.12 22.27 3.36
CA SER A 6 -2.58 22.79 2.06
C SER A 6 -2.33 24.29 1.97
N LEU A 7 -1.71 24.72 0.87
CA LEU A 7 -1.41 26.13 0.60
C LEU A 7 -2.67 26.99 0.47
N ASN A 8 -3.79 26.39 0.04
CA ASN A 8 -5.07 27.07 -0.06
C ASN A 8 -6.25 26.08 0.09
N PRO A 9 -6.67 25.79 1.34
CA PRO A 9 -7.78 24.87 1.60
C PRO A 9 -9.12 25.34 1.03
N ASN A 10 -9.34 26.67 0.94
CA ASN A 10 -10.60 27.23 0.44
C ASN A 10 -10.76 27.03 -1.08
N LEU A 11 -9.65 27.06 -1.82
CA LEU A 11 -9.66 26.87 -3.26
C LEU A 11 -9.65 25.38 -3.65
N TYR A 12 -8.75 24.59 -3.05
CA TYR A 12 -8.52 23.20 -3.47
C TYR A 12 -9.32 22.16 -2.67
N GLY A 13 -9.88 22.56 -1.53
CA GLY A 13 -10.70 21.70 -0.68
C GLY A 13 -9.94 20.47 -0.15
N SER A 14 -10.69 19.38 0.05
CA SER A 14 -10.19 18.10 0.57
C SER A 14 -10.74 16.92 -0.24
N LEU A 15 -10.44 16.91 -1.55
CA LEU A 15 -11.04 15.98 -2.53
C LEU A 15 -11.02 14.52 -2.08
N HIS A 16 -9.84 13.97 -1.78
CA HIS A 16 -9.65 12.58 -1.34
C HIS A 16 -10.51 12.22 -0.12
N ASN A 17 -10.43 12.99 0.97
CA ASN A 17 -11.19 12.73 2.19
C ASN A 17 -12.70 12.89 1.98
N ASN A 18 -13.12 13.91 1.21
CA ASN A 18 -14.53 14.11 0.91
C ASN A 18 -15.10 13.00 0.01
N GLY A 19 -14.30 12.40 -0.87
CA GLY A 19 -14.70 11.22 -1.64
C GLY A 19 -14.92 9.99 -0.75
N HIS A 20 -14.04 9.76 0.23
CA HIS A 20 -14.25 8.73 1.26
C HIS A 20 -15.57 8.97 2.04
N ASN A 21 -15.83 10.20 2.47
CA ASN A 21 -17.08 10.57 3.14
C ASN A 21 -18.30 10.34 2.25
N ALA A 22 -18.28 10.83 1.01
CA ALA A 22 -19.40 10.69 0.09
C ALA A 22 -19.76 9.22 -0.20
N ILE A 23 -18.75 8.37 -0.41
CA ILE A 23 -18.97 6.94 -0.66
C ILE A 23 -19.45 6.25 0.62
N SER A 24 -18.86 6.56 1.77
CA SER A 24 -19.22 5.88 3.03
C SER A 24 -20.64 6.18 3.51
N PHE A 25 -21.18 7.37 3.24
CA PHE A 25 -22.55 7.77 3.57
C PHE A 25 -23.55 7.62 2.42
N ILE A 26 -23.19 6.99 1.29
CA ILE A 26 -24.08 6.91 0.12
C ILE A 26 -25.46 6.26 0.42
N HIS A 27 -25.54 5.45 1.48
CA HIS A 27 -26.77 4.79 1.91
C HIS A 27 -27.68 5.65 2.80
N ASP A 28 -27.16 6.70 3.45
CA ASP A 28 -27.92 7.66 4.26
C ASP A 28 -27.28 9.07 4.22
N PRO A 29 -27.26 9.73 3.05
CA PRO A 29 -26.47 10.96 2.86
C PRO A 29 -27.03 12.18 3.60
N ASP A 30 -28.29 12.14 4.05
CA ASP A 30 -28.97 13.19 4.80
C ASP A 30 -29.29 12.78 6.25
N ASN A 31 -28.75 11.64 6.70
CA ASN A 31 -28.87 11.14 8.07
C ASN A 31 -30.33 10.99 8.54
N ARG A 32 -31.26 10.65 7.63
CA ARG A 32 -32.67 10.50 7.96
C ARG A 32 -32.97 9.13 8.58
N PHE A 33 -32.11 8.14 8.30
CA PHE A 33 -32.24 6.78 8.80
C PHE A 33 -31.38 6.54 10.04
N LEU A 34 -30.53 7.51 10.41
CA LEU A 34 -29.62 7.45 11.55
C LEU A 34 -28.59 6.30 11.42
N GLU A 35 -28.20 6.01 10.18
CA GLU A 35 -27.21 4.98 9.87
C GLU A 35 -25.78 5.54 9.96
N ASN A 36 -24.81 4.68 10.26
CA ASN A 36 -23.40 5.07 10.39
C ASN A 36 -22.63 4.86 9.08
N TYR A 37 -21.44 5.45 8.96
CA TYR A 37 -20.62 5.32 7.75
C TYR A 37 -20.26 3.85 7.43
N GLY A 38 -20.23 3.52 6.13
CA GLY A 38 -19.75 2.24 5.63
C GLY A 38 -18.22 2.11 5.71
N VAL A 39 -17.67 0.97 5.29
CA VAL A 39 -16.24 0.63 5.42
C VAL A 39 -15.27 1.66 4.84
N MET A 40 -15.69 2.47 3.87
CA MET A 40 -14.91 3.56 3.29
C MET A 40 -14.65 4.74 4.25
N GLY A 41 -15.39 4.84 5.35
CA GLY A 41 -15.24 5.91 6.36
C GLY A 41 -14.14 5.66 7.39
N ASP A 42 -13.60 4.44 7.48
CA ASP A 42 -12.51 4.09 8.42
C ASP A 42 -11.30 3.50 7.67
N SER A 43 -10.13 4.06 7.96
CA SER A 43 -8.83 3.61 7.44
C SER A 43 -8.52 2.13 7.67
N ALA A 44 -8.99 1.53 8.78
CA ALA A 44 -8.77 0.12 9.10
C ALA A 44 -9.60 -0.83 8.22
N THR A 45 -10.65 -0.31 7.56
CA THR A 45 -11.59 -1.10 6.76
C THR A 45 -11.70 -0.68 5.31
N ALA A 46 -11.29 0.53 4.93
CA ALA A 46 -11.53 1.09 3.61
C ALA A 46 -10.98 0.22 2.47
N MET A 47 -9.78 -0.35 2.62
CA MET A 47 -9.18 -1.23 1.61
C MET A 47 -9.94 -2.55 1.38
N ARG A 48 -10.94 -2.88 2.22
CA ARG A 48 -11.79 -4.07 2.04
C ARG A 48 -12.85 -3.87 0.96
N ASP A 49 -13.17 -2.63 0.60
CA ASP A 49 -14.13 -2.31 -0.46
C ASP A 49 -13.42 -2.16 -1.82
N PRO A 50 -13.83 -2.88 -2.88
CA PRO A 50 -13.29 -2.69 -4.21
C PRO A 50 -13.36 -1.24 -4.73
N VAL A 51 -14.33 -0.43 -4.28
CA VAL A 51 -14.44 0.98 -4.68
C VAL A 51 -13.25 1.82 -4.21
N PHE A 52 -12.58 1.41 -3.13
CA PHE A 52 -11.36 2.05 -2.63
C PHE A 52 -10.33 2.20 -3.75
N TYR A 53 -10.07 1.10 -4.47
CA TYR A 53 -9.08 1.07 -5.54
C TYR A 53 -9.50 1.90 -6.76
N ARG A 54 -10.80 2.00 -7.04
CA ARG A 54 -11.31 2.88 -8.11
C ARG A 54 -11.16 4.35 -7.75
N TRP A 55 -11.50 4.72 -6.51
CA TRP A 55 -11.35 6.08 -6.02
C TRP A 55 -9.87 6.49 -5.98
N HIS A 56 -9.01 5.63 -5.45
CA HIS A 56 -7.56 5.90 -5.40
C HIS A 56 -6.91 5.91 -6.77
N ALA A 57 -7.38 5.13 -7.75
CA ALA A 57 -6.91 5.23 -9.13
C ALA A 57 -7.20 6.62 -9.74
N TYR A 58 -8.41 7.16 -9.52
CA TYR A 58 -8.74 8.52 -9.94
C TYR A 58 -7.85 9.58 -9.25
N ILE A 59 -7.58 9.41 -7.96
CA ILE A 59 -6.64 10.29 -7.24
C ILE A 59 -5.21 10.15 -7.77
N ASP A 60 -4.78 8.93 -8.12
CA ASP A 60 -3.46 8.69 -8.72
C ASP A 60 -3.34 9.37 -10.09
N ASP A 61 -4.37 9.32 -10.93
CA ASP A 61 -4.38 9.98 -12.24
C ASP A 61 -4.04 11.49 -12.13
N ILE A 62 -4.57 12.19 -11.11
CA ILE A 62 -4.24 13.60 -10.84
C ILE A 62 -2.74 13.76 -10.55
N PHE A 63 -2.14 12.84 -9.79
CA PHE A 63 -0.70 12.86 -9.52
C PHE A 63 0.11 12.48 -10.76
N GLN A 64 -0.37 11.56 -11.59
CA GLN A 64 0.28 11.21 -12.85
C GLN A 64 0.26 12.39 -13.84
N GLU A 65 -0.81 13.17 -13.90
CA GLU A 65 -0.88 14.41 -14.68
C GLU A 65 0.20 15.40 -14.24
N PHE A 66 0.40 15.58 -12.92
CA PHE A 66 1.50 16.40 -12.42
C PHE A 66 2.87 15.80 -12.76
N LYS A 67 3.07 14.49 -12.56
CA LYS A 67 4.33 13.79 -12.90
C LYS A 67 4.66 13.93 -14.38
N ALA A 68 3.66 13.97 -15.26
CA ALA A 68 3.85 14.19 -16.70
C ALA A 68 4.38 15.59 -17.04
N THR A 69 4.24 16.58 -16.15
CA THR A 69 4.85 17.91 -16.31
C THR A 69 6.33 17.95 -15.94
N ILE A 70 6.82 16.95 -15.21
CA ILE A 70 8.20 16.91 -14.72
C ILE A 70 9.09 16.31 -15.81
N PRO A 71 10.22 16.96 -16.16
CA PRO A 71 11.16 16.40 -17.13
C PRO A 71 11.63 15.01 -16.73
N SER A 72 11.75 14.12 -17.72
CA SER A 72 12.35 12.79 -17.50
C SER A 72 13.77 12.92 -16.94
N TYR A 73 14.17 11.99 -16.08
CA TYR A 73 15.52 11.96 -15.56
C TYR A 73 16.55 11.82 -16.68
N SER A 74 17.62 12.62 -16.62
CA SER A 74 18.72 12.53 -17.58
C SER A 74 19.64 11.34 -17.28
N THR A 75 20.50 11.00 -18.23
CA THR A 75 21.51 9.96 -18.03
C THR A 75 22.47 10.28 -16.89
N GLN A 76 22.75 11.57 -16.63
CA GLN A 76 23.58 12.00 -15.51
C GLN A 76 22.89 11.76 -14.17
N THR A 77 21.57 11.91 -14.09
CA THR A 77 20.80 11.69 -12.84
C THR A 77 20.54 10.20 -12.57
N LEU A 78 20.34 9.41 -13.63
CA LEU A 78 20.13 7.95 -13.51
C LEU A 78 21.44 7.16 -13.40
N GLY A 79 22.52 7.72 -13.94
CA GLY A 79 23.82 7.08 -13.96
C GLY A 79 24.47 7.04 -12.58
N PHE A 80 25.23 5.98 -12.34
CA PHE A 80 26.16 5.91 -11.22
C PHE A 80 27.52 5.47 -11.76
N GLU A 81 28.41 6.45 -11.95
CA GLU A 81 29.68 6.21 -12.64
C GLU A 81 30.51 5.12 -11.95
N ASN A 82 31.25 4.38 -12.77
CA ASN A 82 32.16 3.33 -12.32
C ASN A 82 31.50 2.16 -11.57
N VAL A 83 30.16 2.06 -11.55
CA VAL A 83 29.43 0.92 -11.01
C VAL A 83 28.60 0.29 -12.11
N ARG A 84 28.77 -1.02 -12.29
CA ARG A 84 28.00 -1.79 -13.27
C ARG A 84 27.43 -3.03 -12.63
N VAL A 85 26.11 -3.16 -12.67
CA VAL A 85 25.42 -4.40 -12.34
C VAL A 85 25.79 -5.44 -13.40
N GLN A 86 26.33 -6.58 -12.97
CA GLN A 86 26.74 -7.68 -13.84
C GLN A 86 25.67 -8.77 -13.92
N SER A 87 25.02 -9.06 -12.79
CA SER A 87 23.95 -10.06 -12.73
C SER A 87 23.03 -9.77 -11.54
N ILE A 88 21.78 -10.18 -11.69
CA ILE A 88 20.74 -10.17 -10.66
C ILE A 88 20.10 -11.54 -10.70
N GLU A 89 20.04 -12.21 -9.55
CA GLU A 89 19.41 -13.52 -9.40
C GLU A 89 18.59 -13.56 -8.12
N VAL A 90 17.52 -14.36 -8.13
CA VAL A 90 16.76 -14.73 -6.94
C VAL A 90 16.96 -16.22 -6.70
N SER A 91 17.18 -16.59 -5.44
CA SER A 91 17.33 -17.99 -5.03
C SER A 91 16.54 -18.27 -3.75
N ALA A 92 15.90 -19.43 -3.70
CA ALA A 92 15.19 -19.92 -2.53
C ALA A 92 15.45 -21.42 -2.35
N ALA A 93 15.42 -21.88 -1.10
CA ALA A 93 15.71 -23.28 -0.78
C ALA A 93 14.63 -24.20 -1.38
N GLY A 94 15.05 -25.18 -2.18
CA GLY A 94 14.12 -26.13 -2.82
C GLY A 94 13.28 -25.54 -3.96
N ILE A 95 13.55 -24.32 -4.41
CA ILE A 95 12.83 -23.63 -5.49
C ILE A 95 13.82 -23.33 -6.63
N PRO A 96 13.42 -23.45 -7.92
CA PRO A 96 14.27 -23.10 -9.03
C PRO A 96 14.78 -21.65 -8.98
N ARG A 97 15.92 -21.40 -9.63
CA ARG A 97 16.51 -20.04 -9.72
C ARG A 97 15.53 -19.11 -10.44
N ASN A 98 15.40 -17.89 -9.93
CA ASN A 98 14.54 -16.83 -10.48
C ASN A 98 13.03 -17.16 -10.47
N GLU A 99 12.60 -18.01 -9.55
CA GLU A 99 11.19 -18.25 -9.29
C GLU A 99 10.82 -17.84 -7.86
N PHE A 100 9.60 -17.32 -7.71
CA PHE A 100 8.98 -17.06 -6.41
C PHE A 100 7.88 -18.10 -6.17
N SER A 101 7.79 -18.60 -4.94
CA SER A 101 6.72 -19.49 -4.53
C SER A 101 5.87 -18.84 -3.46
N THR A 102 4.56 -18.85 -3.67
CA THR A 102 3.55 -18.38 -2.72
C THR A 102 2.63 -19.52 -2.31
N PHE A 103 2.05 -19.40 -1.12
CA PHE A 103 1.13 -20.38 -0.56
C PHE A 103 0.18 -19.74 0.45
N TRP A 104 -0.84 -20.49 0.86
CA TRP A 104 -1.75 -20.10 1.92
C TRP A 104 -1.22 -20.56 3.28
N GLN A 105 -1.09 -19.64 4.23
CA GLN A 105 -0.72 -19.93 5.61
C GLN A 105 -1.90 -19.64 6.54
N GLN A 106 -2.11 -20.52 7.52
CA GLN A 106 -3.00 -20.26 8.64
C GLN A 106 -2.21 -19.71 9.83
N SER A 107 -2.71 -18.64 10.43
CA SER A 107 -2.14 -18.01 11.61
C SER A 107 -3.23 -17.74 12.65
N ASP A 108 -2.87 -17.80 13.92
CA ASP A 108 -3.77 -17.56 15.05
C ASP A 108 -3.42 -16.22 15.71
N VAL A 109 -4.43 -15.42 16.05
CA VAL A 109 -4.27 -14.15 16.80
C VAL A 109 -5.14 -14.15 18.05
N ASP A 110 -4.58 -13.73 19.19
CA ASP A 110 -5.33 -13.58 20.44
C ASP A 110 -6.11 -12.25 20.43
N LEU A 111 -7.43 -12.35 20.36
CA LEU A 111 -8.38 -11.23 20.34
C LEU A 111 -8.88 -10.84 21.74
N SER A 112 -8.42 -11.50 22.81
CA SER A 112 -8.93 -11.29 24.17
C SER A 112 -8.92 -9.84 24.65
N ARG A 113 -7.96 -9.03 24.19
CA ARG A 113 -7.84 -7.61 24.59
C ARG A 113 -8.84 -6.66 23.92
N GLY A 114 -9.52 -7.10 22.87
CA GLY A 114 -10.49 -6.29 22.13
C GLY A 114 -11.95 -6.65 22.41
N LEU A 115 -12.22 -7.56 23.35
CA LEU A 115 -13.56 -8.08 23.63
C LEU A 115 -14.00 -7.65 25.04
N ASP A 116 -14.89 -6.67 25.10
CA ASP A 116 -15.46 -6.20 26.35
C ASP A 116 -16.39 -7.26 26.97
N PHE A 117 -16.48 -7.25 28.31
CA PHE A 117 -17.43 -8.05 29.10
C PHE A 117 -17.29 -9.58 28.99
N LEU A 118 -16.18 -10.11 28.44
CA LEU A 118 -15.91 -11.54 28.44
C LEU A 118 -15.21 -12.02 29.73
N PRO A 119 -15.46 -13.27 30.17
CA PRO A 119 -14.64 -13.92 31.19
C PRO A 119 -13.16 -13.93 30.80
N ARG A 120 -12.26 -13.84 31.78
CA ARG A 120 -10.82 -13.85 31.53
C ARG A 120 -10.39 -15.16 30.86
N GLY A 121 -9.72 -15.05 29.72
CA GLY A 121 -9.16 -16.17 28.96
C GLY A 121 -8.67 -15.72 27.58
N SER A 122 -7.74 -16.47 26.98
CA SER A 122 -7.32 -16.22 25.60
C SER A 122 -8.41 -16.62 24.61
N VAL A 123 -8.64 -15.78 23.59
CA VAL A 123 -9.62 -16.02 22.53
C VAL A 123 -8.87 -15.95 21.20
N PHE A 124 -8.57 -17.10 20.61
CA PHE A 124 -7.83 -17.15 19.36
C PHE A 124 -8.75 -17.19 18.15
N ALA A 125 -8.46 -16.35 17.16
CA ALA A 125 -9.04 -16.45 15.83
C ALA A 125 -8.00 -16.98 14.84
N ARG A 126 -8.37 -18.04 14.10
CA ARG A 126 -7.56 -18.58 13.01
C ARG A 126 -8.00 -17.98 11.69
N PHE A 127 -7.06 -17.48 10.91
CA PHE A 127 -7.32 -16.95 9.57
C PHE A 127 -6.25 -17.41 8.58
N THR A 128 -6.65 -17.46 7.31
CA THR A 128 -5.77 -17.82 6.19
C THR A 128 -5.31 -16.57 5.47
N HIS A 129 -4.02 -16.44 5.19
CA HIS A 129 -3.45 -15.30 4.46
C HIS A 129 -2.37 -15.75 3.47
N LEU A 130 -2.07 -14.89 2.50
CA LEU A 130 -0.99 -15.11 1.53
C LEU A 130 0.35 -15.13 2.29
N GLN A 131 1.22 -16.05 1.88
CA GLN A 131 2.59 -16.17 2.36
C GLN A 131 3.52 -16.54 1.18
N HIS A 132 4.82 -16.31 1.33
CA HIS A 132 5.83 -16.76 0.37
C HIS A 132 6.96 -17.56 1.03
N ALA A 133 7.64 -18.39 0.24
CA ALA A 133 8.87 -19.06 0.67
C ALA A 133 9.99 -18.01 0.87
N PRO A 134 10.85 -18.15 1.90
CA PRO A 134 12.01 -17.27 2.05
C PRO A 134 12.95 -17.36 0.85
N PHE A 135 13.40 -16.20 0.35
CA PHE A 135 14.30 -16.10 -0.80
C PHE A 135 15.40 -15.05 -0.55
N ASN A 136 16.46 -15.11 -1.34
CA ASN A 136 17.57 -14.18 -1.31
C ASN A 136 17.82 -13.56 -2.69
N TYR A 137 18.10 -12.27 -2.71
CA TYR A 137 18.67 -11.60 -3.89
C TYR A 137 20.18 -11.78 -3.92
N LYS A 138 20.70 -12.12 -5.10
CA LYS A 138 22.13 -12.10 -5.38
C LYS A 138 22.37 -11.11 -6.51
N ILE A 139 22.98 -9.98 -6.18
CA ILE A 139 23.31 -8.92 -7.13
C ILE A 139 24.83 -8.83 -7.22
N THR A 140 25.39 -9.15 -8.39
CA THR A 140 26.83 -9.01 -8.62
C THR A 140 27.09 -7.66 -9.25
N VAL A 141 27.95 -6.87 -8.61
CA VAL A 141 28.29 -5.52 -9.06
C VAL A 141 29.78 -5.41 -9.28
N ARG A 142 30.18 -4.87 -10.43
CA ARG A 142 31.57 -4.51 -10.72
C ARG A 142 31.77 -3.03 -10.48
N LYS A 143 32.75 -2.71 -9.65
CA LYS A 143 33.30 -1.36 -9.54
C LYS A 143 34.52 -1.22 -10.45
N PHE A 144 34.57 -0.14 -11.23
CA PHE A 144 35.74 0.26 -11.99
C PHE A 144 36.54 1.28 -11.18
N CYS A 145 37.87 1.20 -11.20
CA CYS A 145 38.73 2.21 -10.59
C CYS A 145 39.34 3.01 -11.74
N VAL A 146 39.13 4.32 -11.76
CA VAL A 146 39.85 5.22 -12.66
C VAL A 146 41.10 5.67 -11.90
N PHE A 147 42.27 5.21 -12.33
CA PHE A 147 43.54 5.75 -11.85
C PHE A 147 43.83 7.02 -12.65
N TYR A 148 43.92 8.16 -11.96
CA TYR A 148 44.43 9.43 -12.50
C TYR A 148 45.95 9.48 -12.36
#